data_AF-A0A410H4L3-F1
#
_entry.id   AF-A0A410H4L3-F1
#
_cell.length_a   1.000
_cell.length_b   1.000
_cell.length_c   1.000
_cell.angle_alpha   90.00
_cell.angle_beta   90.00
_cell.angle_gamma   90.00
#
_symmetry.space_group_name_H-M   'P 1'
#
loop_
_entity.id
_entity.type
_entity.pdbx_description
1 polymer ?
#
loop_
_entity_poly.entity_id
_entity_poly.type
_entity_poly.pdbx_seq_one_letter_code
_entity_poly.pdbx_strand_id
1 'polypeptide(L)'
;MLSTWFQKLTQRILHPSLSWVLPVKGVYFYETDAVENHGLLTPGAIVTLKPEPDNEFDRHAVQIWLNGSPCLLGYIPRSHSRRIAWLLQHAQLKSAEIESAYRQYHRLYIYVRLQFDVRWWQAVQYWIR
;
A
#
# COMPACT_ATOMS: atom_id res chain seq x y z
N MET A 1 -34.22 0.91 5.18
CA MET A 1 -33.30 0.32 6.18
C MET A 1 -33.21 -1.17 5.89
N LEU A 2 -32.03 -1.69 5.53
CA LEU A 2 -31.84 -3.12 5.26
C LEU A 2 -31.90 -3.92 6.57
N SER A 3 -32.51 -5.11 6.52
CA SER A 3 -32.71 -5.95 7.69
C SER A 3 -31.38 -6.49 8.25
N THR A 4 -31.32 -6.64 9.57
CA THR A 4 -30.16 -7.16 10.32
C THR A 4 -29.75 -8.57 9.86
N TRP A 5 -30.70 -9.33 9.31
CA TRP A 5 -30.45 -10.63 8.71
C TRP A 5 -29.66 -10.53 7.40
N PHE A 6 -29.97 -9.56 6.53
CA PHE A 6 -29.21 -9.32 5.29
C PHE A 6 -27.79 -8.82 5.57
N GLN A 7 -27.60 -8.03 6.63
CA GLN A 7 -26.28 -7.62 7.10
C GLN A 7 -25.44 -8.81 7.59
N LYS A 8 -26.04 -9.76 8.34
CA LYS A 8 -25.34 -10.98 8.78
C LYS A 8 -25.04 -11.94 7.64
N LEU A 9 -25.93 -12.05 6.65
CA LEU A 9 -25.72 -12.92 5.48
C LEU A 9 -24.56 -12.38 4.61
N THR A 10 -24.51 -11.06 4.41
CA THR A 10 -23.43 -10.40 3.64
C THR A 10 -22.10 -10.33 4.39
N GLN A 11 -22.10 -10.39 5.73
CA GLN A 11 -20.86 -10.52 6.53
C GLN A 11 -20.19 -11.90 6.40
N ARG A 12 -20.96 -12.96 6.13
CA ARG A 12 -20.43 -14.34 6.03
C ARG A 12 -20.05 -14.76 4.61
N ILE A 13 -20.44 -13.98 3.61
CA ILE A 13 -20.31 -14.32 2.20
C ILE A 13 -19.41 -13.27 1.55
N LEU A 14 -18.13 -13.62 1.36
CA LEU A 14 -17.13 -12.92 0.57
C LEU A 14 -16.61 -11.61 1.18
N HIS A 15 -15.61 -11.72 2.06
CA HIS A 15 -14.57 -10.71 2.20
C HIS A 15 -13.45 -11.05 1.19
N PRO A 16 -13.54 -10.62 -0.09
CA PRO A 16 -12.39 -10.78 -0.96
C PRO A 16 -11.23 -9.99 -0.35
N SER A 17 -10.08 -10.64 -0.23
CA SER A 17 -8.83 -9.93 0.02
C SER A 17 -8.29 -9.45 -1.32
N LEU A 18 -7.98 -8.15 -1.40
CA LEU A 18 -7.24 -7.62 -2.54
C LEU A 18 -5.76 -7.58 -2.16
N SER A 19 -4.92 -8.14 -3.02
CA SER A 19 -3.47 -8.19 -2.83
C SER A 19 -2.78 -7.57 -4.04
N TRP A 20 -1.85 -6.65 -3.79
CA TRP A 20 -1.02 -6.05 -4.82
C TRP A 20 0.45 -6.13 -4.43
N VAL A 21 1.28 -6.51 -5.40
CA VAL A 21 2.72 -6.31 -5.34
C VAL A 21 3.06 -5.15 -6.27
N LEU A 22 3.58 -4.06 -5.70
CA LEU A 22 3.84 -2.82 -6.43
C LEU A 22 5.29 -2.37 -6.23
N PRO A 23 5.94 -1.84 -7.28
CA PRO A 23 7.24 -1.20 -7.11
C PRO A 23 7.09 0.11 -6.34
N VAL A 24 8.00 0.39 -5.42
CA VAL A 24 8.13 1.71 -4.78
C VAL A 24 8.74 2.68 -5.78
N LYS A 25 8.16 3.87 -5.93
CA LYS A 25 8.67 4.95 -6.80
C LYS A 25 9.35 6.02 -5.98
N GLY A 26 10.36 6.66 -6.57
CA GLY A 26 11.11 7.73 -5.91
C GLY A 26 12.15 7.26 -4.89
N VAL A 27 12.46 5.94 -4.85
CA VAL A 27 13.46 5.34 -3.94
C VAL A 27 14.80 6.09 -3.98
N TYR A 28 15.21 6.56 -5.15
CA TYR A 28 16.50 7.24 -5.35
C TYR A 28 16.63 8.60 -4.63
N PHE A 29 15.52 9.21 -4.20
CA PHE A 29 15.53 10.56 -3.61
C PHE A 29 15.67 10.56 -2.09
N TYR A 30 15.70 9.39 -1.44
CA TYR A 30 15.68 9.27 0.01
C TYR A 30 16.91 8.51 0.54
N GLU A 31 17.18 8.64 1.84
CA GLU A 31 18.31 7.99 2.56
C GLU A 31 18.19 6.45 2.65
N THR A 32 17.67 5.80 1.60
CA THR A 32 17.48 4.35 1.55
C THR A 32 18.78 3.56 1.53
N ASP A 33 19.91 4.16 1.17
CA ASP A 33 21.22 3.50 1.20
C ASP A 33 21.65 3.12 2.62
N ALA A 34 21.38 3.99 3.61
CA ALA A 34 21.68 3.69 5.02
C ALA A 34 20.82 2.51 5.52
N VAL A 35 19.53 2.52 5.19
CA VAL A 35 18.58 1.47 5.59
C VAL A 35 18.89 0.13 4.93
N GLU A 36 19.34 0.14 3.67
CA GLU A 36 19.85 -1.06 2.98
C GLU A 36 21.11 -1.59 3.67
N ASN A 37 22.09 -0.73 3.97
CA ASN A 37 23.34 -1.12 4.64
C ASN A 37 23.12 -1.71 6.04
N HIS A 38 22.05 -1.28 6.73
CA HIS A 38 21.64 -1.84 8.01
C HIS A 38 20.80 -3.13 7.90
N GLY A 39 20.54 -3.62 6.69
CA GLY A 39 19.81 -4.87 6.46
C GLY A 39 18.32 -4.78 6.85
N LEU A 40 17.75 -3.58 6.83
CA LEU A 40 16.35 -3.36 7.27
C LEU A 40 15.34 -3.55 6.13
N LEU A 41 15.80 -3.67 4.88
CA LEU A 41 14.96 -3.89 3.70
C LEU A 41 14.77 -5.39 3.41
N THR A 42 14.29 -6.15 4.39
CA THR A 42 14.08 -7.59 4.27
C THR A 42 12.64 -7.93 3.87
N PRO A 43 12.41 -9.03 3.13
CA PRO A 43 11.05 -9.53 2.89
C PRO A 43 10.28 -9.73 4.19
N GLY A 44 9.04 -9.24 4.24
CA GLY A 44 8.18 -9.24 5.43
C GLY A 44 8.38 -8.05 6.37
N ALA A 45 9.37 -7.19 6.14
CA ALA A 45 9.53 -5.96 6.92
C ALA A 45 8.31 -5.06 6.75
N ILE A 46 7.75 -4.58 7.87
CA ILE A 46 6.51 -3.80 7.87
C ILE A 46 6.76 -2.39 7.36
N VAL A 47 5.85 -1.89 6.53
CA VAL A 47 5.85 -0.50 6.06
C VAL A 47 4.55 0.20 6.46
N THR A 48 4.60 1.52 6.61
CA THR A 48 3.44 2.37 6.87
C THR A 48 3.10 3.18 5.64
N LEU A 49 1.82 3.21 5.28
CA LEU A 49 1.30 4.04 4.20
C LEU A 49 0.77 5.37 4.75
N LYS A 50 1.20 6.50 4.18
CA LYS A 50 0.72 7.83 4.57
C LYS A 50 0.19 8.59 3.35
N PRO A 51 -1.12 8.85 3.25
CA PRO A 51 -1.67 9.72 2.21
C PRO A 51 -1.11 11.14 2.32
N GLU A 52 -0.79 11.76 1.18
CA GLU A 52 -0.32 13.14 1.07
C GLU A 52 -1.27 13.92 0.15
N PRO A 53 -2.45 14.32 0.63
CA PRO A 53 -3.49 14.93 -0.21
C PRO A 53 -3.12 16.31 -0.77
N ASP A 54 -2.19 17.01 -0.09
CA ASP A 54 -1.71 18.34 -0.46
C ASP A 54 -0.50 18.30 -1.41
N ASN A 55 -0.13 17.12 -1.91
CA ASN A 55 0.95 16.96 -2.88
C ASN A 55 0.61 17.71 -4.18
N GLU A 56 1.50 18.63 -4.59
CA GLU A 56 1.28 19.52 -5.74
C GLU A 56 1.18 18.79 -7.09
N PHE A 57 1.72 17.57 -7.20
CA PHE A 57 1.76 16.80 -8.44
C PHE A 57 0.66 15.74 -8.54
N ASP A 58 0.29 15.14 -7.41
CA ASP A 58 -0.75 14.11 -7.30
C ASP A 58 -1.43 14.15 -5.93
N ARG A 59 -2.64 14.72 -5.86
CA ARG A 59 -3.49 14.73 -4.65
C ARG A 59 -3.84 13.34 -4.08
N HIS A 60 -3.56 12.28 -4.81
CA HIS A 60 -3.74 10.90 -4.36
C HIS A 60 -2.42 10.23 -3.97
N ALA A 61 -1.33 10.99 -3.89
CA ALA A 61 -0.03 10.48 -3.48
C ALA A 61 -0.12 9.75 -2.14
N VAL A 62 0.56 8.60 -2.07
CA VAL A 62 0.67 7.81 -0.85
C VAL A 62 2.14 7.48 -0.65
N GLN A 63 2.70 8.01 0.42
CA GLN A 63 4.06 7.74 0.87
C GLN A 63 4.15 6.35 1.51
N ILE A 64 5.32 5.73 1.40
CA ILE A 64 5.65 4.42 1.94
C ILE A 64 6.85 4.59 2.88
N TRP A 65 6.62 4.39 4.17
CA TRP A 65 7.62 4.57 5.21
C TRP A 65 8.04 3.22 5.78
N LEU A 66 9.31 3.03 6.12
CA LEU A 66 9.71 1.88 6.92
C LEU A 66 9.13 2.01 8.33
N ASN A 67 8.44 0.99 8.82
CA ASN A 67 7.78 1.08 10.13
C ASN A 67 8.79 1.23 11.27
N GLY A 68 8.51 2.11 12.22
CA GLY A 68 9.41 2.39 13.34
C GLY A 68 10.68 3.18 12.97
N SER A 69 10.79 3.68 11.74
CA SER A 69 11.91 4.49 11.26
C SER A 69 11.40 5.79 10.63
N PRO A 70 12.15 6.90 10.72
CA PRO A 70 11.87 8.12 9.96
C PRO A 70 12.23 7.99 8.46
N CYS A 71 12.51 6.77 7.96
CA CYS A 71 12.87 6.56 6.56
C CYS A 71 11.64 6.47 5.64
N LEU A 72 11.51 7.47 4.77
CA LEU A 72 10.65 7.40 3.59
C LEU A 72 11.32 6.53 2.52
N LEU A 73 10.69 5.43 2.14
CA LEU A 73 11.17 4.54 1.07
C LEU A 73 10.78 5.06 -0.31
N GLY A 74 9.72 5.87 -0.38
CA GLY A 74 9.19 6.47 -1.61
C GLY A 74 7.67 6.47 -1.62
N TYR A 75 7.08 6.29 -2.80
CA TYR A 75 5.65 6.44 -3.04
C TYR A 75 5.04 5.24 -3.75
N ILE A 76 3.75 5.05 -3.56
CA ILE A 76 2.92 4.21 -4.42
C ILE A 76 2.98 4.78 -5.86
N PRO A 77 3.12 3.95 -6.90
CA PRO A 77 3.12 4.42 -8.27
C PRO A 77 1.87 5.25 -8.60
N ARG A 78 2.04 6.37 -9.31
CA ARG A 78 0.95 7.26 -9.72
C ARG A 78 -0.20 6.53 -10.46
N SER A 79 0.09 5.46 -11.19
CA SER A 79 -0.93 4.64 -11.85
C SER A 79 -1.87 3.89 -10.89
N HIS A 80 -1.45 3.72 -9.64
CA HIS A 80 -2.19 3.03 -8.58
C HIS A 80 -2.61 3.96 -7.43
N SER A 81 -2.04 5.16 -7.34
CA SER A 81 -2.22 6.10 -6.23
C SER A 81 -3.69 6.38 -5.92
N ARG A 82 -4.49 6.70 -6.95
CA ARG A 82 -5.95 6.94 -6.81
C ARG A 82 -6.68 5.76 -6.17
N ARG A 83 -6.40 4.53 -6.62
CA ARG A 83 -7.08 3.32 -6.12
C ARG A 83 -6.64 2.98 -4.70
N ILE A 84 -5.34 3.04 -4.43
CA ILE A 84 -4.78 2.76 -3.11
C ILE A 84 -5.23 3.82 -2.10
N ALA A 85 -5.22 5.11 -2.46
CA ALA A 85 -5.72 6.18 -1.60
C ALA A 85 -7.21 5.99 -1.27
N TRP A 86 -8.02 5.57 -2.25
CA TRP A 86 -9.42 5.24 -2.01
C TRP A 86 -9.57 4.05 -1.04
N LEU A 87 -8.79 2.98 -1.22
CA LEU A 87 -8.82 1.82 -0.33
C LEU A 87 -8.39 2.16 1.10
N LEU A 88 -7.38 3.00 1.28
CA LEU A 88 -6.96 3.46 2.62
C LEU A 88 -8.08 4.23 3.36
N GLN A 89 -8.97 4.88 2.62
CA GLN A 89 -10.09 5.62 3.21
C GLN A 89 -11.32 4.74 3.48
N HIS A 90 -11.51 3.67 2.71
CA HIS A 90 -12.79 2.93 2.69
C HIS A 90 -12.66 1.48 3.12
N ALA A 91 -11.48 0.87 3.04
CA ALA A 91 -11.23 -0.54 3.31
C ALA A 91 -10.26 -0.72 4.48
N GLN A 92 -10.20 -1.95 4.99
CA GLN A 92 -9.26 -2.28 6.06
C GLN A 92 -7.93 -2.74 5.43
N LEU A 93 -6.87 -1.96 5.63
CA LEU A 93 -5.52 -2.41 5.33
C LEU A 93 -5.16 -3.52 6.33
N LYS A 94 -4.92 -4.73 5.81
CA LYS A 94 -4.57 -5.92 6.59
C LYS A 94 -3.07 -6.03 6.80
N SER A 95 -2.30 -5.83 5.75
CA SER A 95 -0.84 -5.79 5.81
C SER A 95 -0.25 -4.88 4.74
N ALA A 96 0.90 -4.30 5.06
CA ALA A 96 1.77 -3.62 4.13
C ALA A 96 3.20 -3.98 4.51
N GLU A 97 3.86 -4.72 3.63
CA GLU A 97 5.18 -5.30 3.89
C GLU A 97 6.08 -5.21 2.66
N ILE A 98 7.39 -5.21 2.88
CA ILE A 98 8.36 -5.38 1.80
C ILE A 98 8.20 -6.80 1.25
N GLU A 99 7.94 -6.90 -0.05
CA GLU A 99 7.94 -8.17 -0.77
C GLU A 99 9.37 -8.59 -1.11
N SER A 100 10.11 -7.66 -1.70
CA SER A 100 11.50 -7.85 -2.08
C SER A 100 12.22 -6.51 -2.18
N ALA A 101 13.52 -6.54 -1.89
CA ALA A 101 14.42 -5.44 -2.17
C ALA A 101 15.69 -6.00 -2.77
N TYR A 102 16.17 -5.41 -3.86
CA TYR A 102 17.41 -5.82 -4.51
C TYR A 102 18.04 -4.67 -5.26
N ARG A 103 19.38 -4.72 -5.37
CA ARG A 103 20.15 -3.76 -6.14
C ARG A 103 20.51 -4.36 -7.49
N GLN A 104 20.25 -3.61 -8.56
CA GLN A 104 20.73 -3.93 -9.89
C GLN A 104 21.51 -2.72 -10.42
N TYR A 105 22.82 -2.92 -10.62
CA TYR A 105 23.79 -1.85 -10.84
C TYR A 105 23.74 -0.79 -9.72
N HIS A 106 23.55 0.48 -10.07
CA HIS A 106 23.48 1.59 -9.11
C HIS A 106 22.06 1.90 -8.64
N ARG A 107 21.07 1.04 -8.92
CA ARG A 107 19.67 1.28 -8.58
C ARG A 107 19.16 0.24 -7.58
N LEU A 108 18.59 0.74 -6.49
CA LEU A 108 17.82 -0.04 -5.54
C LEU A 108 16.37 -0.16 -6.01
N TYR A 109 15.88 -1.39 -6.08
CA TYR A 109 14.49 -1.72 -6.39
C TYR A 109 13.84 -2.26 -5.12
N ILE A 110 12.71 -1.67 -4.74
CA ILE A 110 11.90 -2.13 -3.61
C ILE A 110 10.50 -2.43 -4.16
N TYR A 111 9.97 -3.58 -3.80
CA TYR A 111 8.59 -3.97 -4.04
C TYR A 111 7.89 -4.16 -2.70
N VAL A 112 6.67 -3.66 -2.60
CA VAL A 112 5.82 -3.84 -1.42
C VAL A 112 4.60 -4.67 -1.77
N ARG A 113 4.21 -5.53 -0.85
CA ARG A 113 2.93 -6.24 -0.88
C ARG A 113 1.95 -5.50 0.01
N LEU A 114 0.79 -5.17 -0.55
CA LEU A 114 -0.33 -4.58 0.16
C LEU A 114 -1.48 -5.55 0.16
N GLN A 115 -2.09 -5.79 1.31
CA GLN A 115 -3.28 -6.60 1.45
C GLN A 115 -4.39 -5.80 2.10
N PHE A 116 -5.57 -5.81 1.48
CA PHE A 116 -6.76 -5.15 2.00
C PHE A 116 -7.89 -6.15 2.13
N ASP A 117 -8.55 -6.13 3.29
CA ASP A 117 -9.84 -6.78 3.45
C ASP A 117 -10.92 -5.79 2.99
N VAL A 118 -11.59 -6.14 1.90
CA VAL A 118 -12.68 -5.35 1.33
C VAL A 118 -14.01 -6.07 1.50
N ARG A 119 -15.08 -5.29 1.58
CA ARG A 119 -16.43 -5.80 1.40
C ARG A 119 -16.68 -6.00 -0.09
N TRP A 120 -17.54 -6.94 -0.46
CA TRP A 120 -17.87 -7.21 -1.88
C TRP A 120 -18.28 -5.95 -2.66
N TRP A 121 -19.03 -5.02 -2.06
CA TRP A 121 -19.45 -3.78 -2.73
C TRP A 121 -18.28 -2.80 -2.92
N GLN A 122 -17.28 -2.85 -2.03
CA GLN A 122 -16.04 -2.07 -2.18
C GLN A 122 -15.18 -2.64 -3.31
N ALA A 123 -15.15 -3.96 -3.47
CA ALA A 123 -14.49 -4.60 -4.60
C ALA A 123 -15.12 -4.15 -5.93
N VAL A 124 -16.46 -4.11 -6.02
CA VAL A 124 -17.15 -3.58 -7.22
C VAL A 124 -16.76 -2.12 -7.49
N GLN A 125 -16.79 -1.27 -6.47
CA GLN A 125 -16.40 0.14 -6.59
C GLN A 125 -14.92 0.34 -6.94
N TYR A 126 -14.06 -0.59 -6.53
CA TYR A 126 -12.65 -0.61 -6.90
C TYR A 126 -12.46 -0.88 -8.39
N TRP A 127 -13.19 -1.85 -8.97
CA TRP A 127 -13.07 -2.21 -10.39
C TRP A 127 -13.53 -1.12 -11.37
N ILE A 128 -14.45 -0.25 -10.94
CA ILE A 128 -15.01 0.82 -11.77
C ILE A 128 -14.13 2.09 -11.73
N ARG A 129 -13.12 2.14 -10.86
CA ARG A 129 -12.19 3.28 -10.70
C ARG A 129 -10.85 3.08 -11.41
#